data_AF-A0A3S3KG88-F1
#
_entry.id   AF-A0A3S3KG88-F1
#
_cell.length_a   1.000
_cell.length_b   1.000
_cell.length_c   1.000
_cell.angle_alpha   90.00
_cell.angle_beta   90.00
_cell.angle_gamma   90.00
#
_symmetry.space_group_name_H-M   'P 1'
#
loop_
_entity.id
_entity.type
_entity.pdbx_description
1 polymer ?
#
loop_
_entity_poly.entity_id
_entity_poly.type
_entity_poly.pdbx_seq_one_letter_code
_entity_poly.pdbx_strand_id
1 'polypeptide(L)'
;AQVMDVLSSQANLAGYQAVIDAAAEYDRALPMMMTAAGTVPAAKAFIMGVGVAGLQAIATARRLGAVVTATDVRPAVKEQVQSLGAKFLAVE
;
A
#
# COMPACT_ATOMS: atom_id res chain seq x y z
N ALA A 1 19.86 -7.58 17.74
CA ALA A 1 19.47 -6.16 17.66
C ALA A 1 18.11 -5.97 16.99
N GLN A 2 17.83 -6.62 15.84
CA GLN A 2 16.60 -6.42 15.06
C GLN A 2 15.29 -6.69 15.82
N VAL A 3 15.28 -7.66 16.75
CA VAL A 3 14.13 -7.96 17.63
C VAL A 3 13.79 -6.80 18.59
N MET A 4 14.74 -5.89 18.84
CA MET A 4 14.55 -4.71 19.70
C MET A 4 14.31 -3.43 18.90
N ASP A 5 14.14 -3.50 17.58
CA ASP A 5 13.87 -2.32 16.76
C ASP A 5 12.41 -1.88 16.89
N VAL A 6 12.18 -1.00 17.86
CA VAL A 6 10.88 -0.40 18.15
C VAL A 6 10.41 0.51 17.02
N LEU A 7 11.33 1.21 16.35
CA LEU A 7 10.96 2.15 15.27
C LEU A 7 10.40 1.38 14.08
N SER A 8 11.04 0.28 13.68
CA SER A 8 10.52 -0.59 12.63
C SER A 8 9.16 -1.20 13.02
N SER A 9 8.98 -1.58 14.29
CA SER A 9 7.71 -2.12 14.79
C SER A 9 6.57 -1.08 14.69
N GLN A 10 6.82 0.15 15.13
CA GLN A 10 5.85 1.25 15.06
C GLN A 10 5.58 1.68 13.62
N ALA A 11 6.62 1.75 12.77
CA ALA A 11 6.47 2.06 11.36
C ALA A 11 5.58 1.04 10.64
N ASN A 12 5.72 -0.24 10.97
CA ASN A 12 4.86 -1.29 10.44
C ASN A 12 3.38 -1.04 10.81
N LEU A 13 3.08 -0.84 12.10
CA LEU A 13 1.72 -0.54 12.55
C LEU A 13 1.15 0.74 11.91
N ALA A 14 1.96 1.79 11.80
CA ALA A 14 1.57 3.05 11.17
C ALA A 14 1.21 2.86 9.68
N GLY A 15 1.98 2.04 8.94
CA GLY A 15 1.68 1.73 7.54
C GLY A 15 0.34 1.01 7.36
N TYR A 16 0.00 0.09 8.27
CA TYR A 16 -1.33 -0.54 8.29
C TYR A 16 -2.42 0.49 8.61
N GLN A 17 -2.27 1.23 9.71
CA GLN A 17 -3.28 2.17 10.18
C GLN A 17 -3.57 3.26 9.15
N ALA A 18 -2.54 3.79 8.49
CA ALA A 18 -2.70 4.81 7.44
C ALA A 18 -3.63 4.37 6.30
N VAL A 19 -3.62 3.08 5.95
CA VAL A 19 -4.52 2.55 4.92
C VAL A 19 -5.95 2.41 5.45
N ILE A 20 -6.12 2.04 6.73
CA ILE A 20 -7.45 1.95 7.35
C ILE A 20 -8.08 3.33 7.45
N ASP A 21 -7.32 4.34 7.89
CA ASP A 21 -7.79 5.72 7.98
C ASP A 21 -8.15 6.25 6.58
N ALA A 22 -7.30 5.99 5.58
CA ALA A 22 -7.59 6.36 4.19
C ALA A 22 -8.86 5.65 3.66
N ALA A 23 -9.08 4.39 4.03
CA ALA A 23 -10.28 3.65 3.64
C ALA A 23 -11.55 4.19 4.33
N ALA A 24 -11.43 4.68 5.56
CA ALA A 24 -12.55 5.25 6.31
C ALA A 24 -12.96 6.63 5.77
N GLU A 25 -12.01 7.42 5.28
CA GLU A 25 -12.27 8.73 4.65
C GLU A 25 -12.66 8.62 3.18
N TYR A 26 -12.32 7.52 2.51
CA TYR A 26 -12.60 7.35 1.09
C TYR A 26 -14.06 6.94 0.81
N ASP A 27 -14.78 7.75 0.04
CA ASP A 27 -16.23 7.57 -0.23
C ASP A 27 -16.59 6.37 -1.12
N ARG A 28 -15.63 5.51 -1.48
CA ARG A 28 -15.84 4.38 -2.39
C ARG A 28 -15.14 3.13 -1.87
N ALA A 29 -15.54 1.98 -2.40
CA ALA A 29 -14.87 0.74 -2.10
C ALA A 29 -13.45 0.68 -2.70
N LEU A 30 -12.52 0.10 -1.94
CA LEU A 30 -11.17 -0.21 -2.43
C LEU A 30 -11.12 -1.35 -3.46
N PRO A 31 -11.82 -2.49 -3.29
CA PRO A 31 -11.76 -3.59 -4.25
C PRO A 31 -12.63 -3.31 -5.47
N MET A 32 -12.34 -4.02 -6.57
CA MET A 32 -13.31 -4.16 -7.65
C MET A 32 -14.49 -4.99 -7.15
N MET A 33 -15.71 -4.50 -7.35
CA MET A 33 -16.92 -5.23 -7.00
C MET A 33 -17.86 -5.27 -8.19
N MET A 34 -18.35 -6.46 -8.52
CA MET A 34 -19.49 -6.63 -9.43
C MET A 34 -20.75 -6.82 -8.59
N THR A 35 -21.71 -5.92 -8.75
CA THR A 35 -22.98 -5.94 -8.03
C THR A 35 -24.14 -5.97 -9.02
N ALA A 36 -25.36 -6.22 -8.54
CA ALA A 36 -26.56 -6.13 -9.37
C ALA A 36 -26.78 -4.73 -9.96
N ALA A 37 -26.28 -3.68 -9.30
CA ALA A 37 -26.39 -2.29 -9.76
C ALA A 37 -25.27 -1.87 -10.75
N GLY A 38 -24.32 -2.77 -11.03
CA GLY A 38 -23.18 -2.51 -11.92
C GLY A 38 -21.83 -2.77 -11.26
N THR A 39 -20.77 -2.36 -11.96
CA THR A 39 -19.38 -2.60 -11.56
C THR A 39 -18.79 -1.36 -10.89
N VAL A 40 -18.25 -1.56 -9.68
CA VAL A 40 -17.41 -0.57 -9.00
C VAL A 40 -15.95 -0.89 -9.34
N PRO A 41 -15.20 0.00 -10.00
CA PRO A 41 -13.79 -0.21 -10.26
C PRO A 41 -12.98 -0.15 -8.96
N ALA A 42 -11.88 -0.91 -8.90
CA ALA A 42 -10.95 -0.86 -7.78
C ALA A 42 -10.34 0.54 -7.62
N ALA A 43 -10.13 0.95 -6.37
CA ALA A 43 -9.42 2.18 -6.05
C ALA A 43 -7.96 2.09 -6.48
N LYS A 44 -7.38 3.24 -6.85
CA LYS A 44 -5.95 3.37 -7.15
C LYS A 44 -5.25 4.02 -5.97
N ALA A 45 -4.41 3.27 -5.28
CA ALA A 45 -3.63 3.76 -4.16
C ALA A 45 -2.19 4.02 -4.61
N PHE A 46 -1.66 5.20 -4.33
CA PHE A 46 -0.28 5.56 -4.63
C PHE A 46 0.50 5.74 -3.32
N ILE A 47 1.57 4.96 -3.15
CA ILE A 47 2.43 4.99 -1.96
C ILE A 47 3.76 5.67 -2.29
N MET A 48 4.09 6.74 -1.57
CA MET A 48 5.35 7.47 -1.72
C MET A 48 6.29 7.14 -0.56
N GLY A 49 7.46 6.58 -0.89
CA GLY A 49 8.43 6.08 0.08
C GLY A 49 8.13 4.63 0.48
N VAL A 50 9.12 3.76 0.31
CA VAL A 50 9.02 2.31 0.52
C VAL A 50 10.04 1.90 1.59
N GLY A 51 9.88 2.47 2.79
CA GLY A 51 10.46 1.95 4.02
C GLY A 51 9.56 0.87 4.64
N VAL A 52 9.74 0.59 5.94
CA VAL A 52 8.92 -0.41 6.65
C VAL A 52 7.42 -0.04 6.61
N ALA A 53 7.08 1.22 6.87
CA ALA A 53 5.69 1.69 6.80
C ALA A 53 5.10 1.59 5.38
N GLY A 54 5.87 2.01 4.37
CA GLY A 54 5.44 1.97 2.97
C GLY A 54 5.16 0.56 2.47
N LEU A 55 6.04 -0.41 2.80
CA LEU A 55 5.82 -1.82 2.46
C LEU A 55 4.56 -2.38 3.12
N GLN A 56 4.31 -2.04 4.38
CA GLN A 56 3.09 -2.48 5.05
C GLN A 56 1.84 -1.81 4.47
N ALA A 57 1.91 -0.54 4.13
CA ALA A 57 0.81 0.17 3.47
C ALA A 57 0.48 -0.47 2.12
N ILE A 58 1.50 -0.79 1.31
CA ILE A 58 1.34 -1.54 0.05
C ILE A 58 0.63 -2.86 0.31
N ALA A 59 1.14 -3.68 1.24
CA ALA A 59 0.57 -4.98 1.53
C ALA A 59 -0.89 -4.89 2.01
N THR A 60 -1.21 -3.90 2.84
CA THR A 60 -2.55 -3.67 3.38
C THR A 60 -3.52 -3.22 2.29
N ALA A 61 -3.15 -2.20 1.50
CA ALA A 61 -3.99 -1.71 0.41
C ALA A 61 -4.25 -2.79 -0.66
N ARG A 62 -3.24 -3.61 -0.97
CA ARG A 62 -3.39 -4.77 -1.87
C ARG A 62 -4.36 -5.81 -1.32
N ARG A 63 -4.29 -6.14 -0.02
CA ARG A 63 -5.23 -7.07 0.62
C ARG A 63 -6.66 -6.57 0.62
N LEU A 64 -6.85 -5.25 0.73
CA LEU A 64 -8.16 -4.60 0.59
C LEU A 64 -8.63 -4.50 -0.87
N GLY A 65 -7.84 -4.98 -1.83
CA GLY A 65 -8.22 -5.08 -3.25
C GLY A 65 -7.94 -3.83 -4.08
N ALA A 66 -7.21 -2.86 -3.56
CA ALA A 66 -6.79 -1.69 -4.32
C ALA A 66 -5.72 -2.04 -5.37
N VAL A 67 -5.72 -1.31 -6.48
CA VAL A 67 -4.61 -1.28 -7.42
C VAL A 67 -3.55 -0.34 -6.87
N VAL A 68 -2.39 -0.89 -6.50
CA VAL A 68 -1.34 -0.12 -5.82
C VAL A 68 -0.19 0.18 -6.77
N THR A 69 0.20 1.45 -6.82
CA THR A 69 1.47 1.93 -7.37
C THR A 69 2.33 2.47 -6.23
N ALA A 70 3.65 2.36 -6.34
CA ALA A 70 4.55 2.91 -5.33
C ALA A 70 5.82 3.48 -5.94
N THR A 71 6.42 4.47 -5.28
CA THR A 71 7.70 5.08 -5.69
C THR A 71 8.62 5.25 -4.49
N ASP A 72 9.92 5.19 -4.74
CA ASP A 72 10.99 5.51 -3.79
C ASP A 72 12.20 5.98 -4.59
N VAL A 73 13.01 6.85 -4.00
CA VAL A 73 14.26 7.33 -4.63
C VAL A 73 15.32 6.23 -4.75
N ARG A 74 15.21 5.18 -3.92
CA ARG A 74 16.16 4.06 -3.90
C ARG A 74 15.72 2.99 -4.91
N PRO A 75 16.55 2.64 -5.91
CA PRO A 75 16.19 1.60 -6.88
C PRO A 75 16.09 0.20 -6.26
N ALA A 76 16.80 -0.05 -5.16
CA ALA A 76 16.87 -1.34 -4.48
C ALA A 76 15.51 -1.83 -3.92
N VAL A 77 14.54 -0.94 -3.71
CA VAL A 77 13.22 -1.34 -3.18
C VAL A 77 12.25 -1.84 -4.25
N LYS A 78 12.62 -1.72 -5.55
CA LYS A 78 11.76 -2.11 -6.68
C LYS A 78 11.26 -3.55 -6.56
N GLU A 79 12.15 -4.49 -6.28
CA GLU A 79 11.81 -5.91 -6.17
C GLU A 79 10.86 -6.18 -4.98
N GLN A 80 11.04 -5.45 -3.87
CA GLN A 80 10.16 -5.55 -2.70
C GLN A 80 8.75 -5.03 -2.97
N VAL A 81 8.63 -3.93 -3.74
CA VAL A 81 7.32 -3.42 -4.18
C VAL A 81 6.62 -4.44 -5.09
N GLN A 82 7.37 -5.00 -6.04
CA GLN A 82 6.84 -5.94 -7.01
C GLN A 82 6.43 -7.27 -6.38
N SER A 83 7.18 -7.76 -5.38
CA SER A 83 6.84 -9.01 -4.67
C SER A 83 5.53 -8.89 -3.87
N LEU A 84 5.14 -7.68 -3.48
CA LEU A 84 3.84 -7.39 -2.86
C LEU A 84 2.70 -7.19 -3.90
N GLY A 85 3.00 -7.30 -5.19
CA GLY A 85 2.03 -7.16 -6.29
C GLY A 85 1.68 -5.71 -6.65
N ALA A 86 2.49 -4.73 -6.23
CA ALA A 86 2.35 -3.34 -6.61
C ALA A 86 3.26 -2.98 -7.80
N LYS A 87 2.89 -1.93 -8.55
CA LYS A 87 3.71 -1.41 -9.65
C LYS A 87 4.68 -0.34 -9.13
N PHE A 88 5.98 -0.58 -9.27
CA PHE A 88 6.99 0.43 -8.99
C PHE A 88 7.02 1.51 -10.09
N LEU A 89 6.96 2.79 -9.68
CA LEU A 89 7.11 3.95 -10.54
C LEU A 89 8.50 4.55 -10.31
N ALA A 90 9.37 4.40 -11.30
CA ALA A 90 10.66 5.08 -11.32
C ALA A 90 10.46 6.53 -11.75
N VAL A 91 11.17 7.44 -11.10
CA VAL A 91 11.33 8.82 -11.56
C VAL A 91 12.66 8.85 -12.31
N GLU A 92 12.62 9.18 -13.61
CA GLU A 92 13.81 9.43 -14.44
C GLU A 92 14.30 10.87 -14.27
#